data_AF-A0A6G8C216-F1
#
_entry.id   AF-A0A6G8C216-F1
#
_cell.length_a   1.000
_cell.length_b   1.000
_cell.length_c   1.000
_cell.angle_alpha   90.00
_cell.angle_beta   90.00
_cell.angle_gamma   90.00
#
_symmetry.space_group_name_H-M   'P 1'
#
loop_
_entity.id
_entity.type
_entity.pdbx_description
1 polymer ?
#
loop_
_entity_poly.entity_id
_entity_poly.type
_entity_poly.pdbx_seq_one_letter_code
_entity_poly.pdbx_strand_id
1 'polypeptide(L)'
;MIDIAATNADELHVLQAALGHVRKLALLGPEGTWTHQAALELWPGTSVRCLFMPVAEMLAALEQRAVDAVLLPARTTIVGDTPYMPVLQELLTRDGIEPLASYARMLGYCLLAKSAMPLQDVQRVLAHPVALAEAAPWLDLRLPNALRVECQSAGEAAQLVAQSLDGSSASLGPALAGELHGLVPLVTGIEEGRHNVTEWWVVGRTAADAH
;
A
#
# COMPACT_ATOMS: atom_id res chain seq x y z
N MET A 1 -17.80 6.98 -10.84
CA MET A 1 -16.69 7.32 -9.93
C MET A 1 -17.27 7.20 -8.54
N ILE A 2 -16.66 6.39 -7.67
CA ILE A 2 -17.12 6.25 -6.28
C ILE A 2 -16.55 7.44 -5.51
N ASP A 3 -17.40 8.09 -4.72
CA ASP A 3 -16.96 9.15 -3.82
C ASP A 3 -16.43 8.50 -2.54
N ILE A 4 -15.13 8.61 -2.30
CA ILE A 4 -14.45 8.13 -1.09
C ILE A 4 -13.68 9.31 -0.52
N ALA A 5 -14.17 9.87 0.57
CA ALA A 5 -13.46 10.91 1.30
C ALA A 5 -12.26 10.28 2.04
N ALA A 6 -11.11 10.94 1.97
CA ALA A 6 -9.94 10.52 2.75
C ALA A 6 -10.20 10.73 4.24
N THR A 7 -9.76 9.76 5.05
CA THR A 7 -9.82 9.81 6.51
C THR A 7 -9.02 11.00 7.03
N ASN A 8 -9.67 11.85 7.82
CA ASN A 8 -9.00 13.00 8.44
C ASN A 8 -8.24 12.61 9.71
N ALA A 9 -7.50 13.56 10.30
CA ALA A 9 -6.64 13.29 11.46
C ALA A 9 -7.40 12.84 12.71
N ASP A 10 -8.58 13.42 12.97
CA ASP A 10 -9.39 13.07 14.14
C ASP A 10 -10.00 11.67 13.97
N GLU A 11 -10.50 11.36 12.77
CA GLU A 11 -10.98 10.02 12.42
C GLU A 11 -9.86 8.98 12.53
N LEU A 12 -8.66 9.28 12.03
CA LEU A 12 -7.51 8.39 12.13
C LEU A 12 -7.16 8.10 13.60
N HIS A 13 -7.23 9.09 14.48
CA HIS A 13 -6.98 8.88 15.90
C HIS A 13 -8.01 7.94 16.55
N VAL A 14 -9.28 8.07 16.18
CA VAL A 14 -10.35 7.15 16.63
C VAL A 14 -10.08 5.72 16.15
N LEU A 15 -9.68 5.55 14.88
CA LEU A 15 -9.34 4.23 14.33
C LEU A 15 -8.13 3.63 15.05
N GLN A 16 -7.06 4.39 15.28
CA GLN A 16 -5.87 3.95 16.01
C GLN A 16 -6.22 3.45 17.42
N ALA A 17 -7.08 4.18 18.14
CA ALA A 17 -7.53 3.77 19.47
C ALA A 17 -8.36 2.48 19.42
N ALA A 18 -9.28 2.35 18.46
CA ALA A 18 -10.13 1.17 18.28
C ALA A 18 -9.34 -0.10 17.89
N LEU A 19 -8.18 0.05 17.25
CA LEU A 19 -7.33 -1.05 16.79
C LEU A 19 -6.22 -1.44 17.76
N GLY A 20 -6.16 -0.82 18.95
CA GLY A 20 -5.07 -1.02 19.92
C GLY A 20 -4.93 -2.45 20.47
N HIS A 21 -5.96 -3.30 20.35
CA HIS A 21 -5.92 -4.71 20.74
C HIS A 21 -5.24 -5.61 19.71
N VAL A 22 -5.14 -5.19 18.44
CA VAL A 22 -4.54 -5.98 17.35
C VAL A 22 -3.01 -5.98 17.51
N ARG A 23 -2.41 -7.17 17.60
CA ARG A 23 -0.95 -7.36 17.76
C ARG A 23 -0.28 -7.99 16.55
N LYS A 24 -1.00 -8.79 15.78
CA LYS A 24 -0.52 -9.48 14.57
C LYS A 24 -1.46 -9.17 13.41
N LEU A 25 -0.95 -8.50 12.39
CA LEU A 25 -1.71 -8.07 11.23
C LEU A 25 -1.21 -8.78 9.98
N ALA A 26 -2.09 -9.53 9.31
CA ALA A 26 -1.82 -10.03 7.97
C ALA A 26 -2.10 -8.96 6.93
N LEU A 27 -1.20 -8.83 5.94
CA LEU A 27 -1.33 -7.86 4.86
C LEU A 27 -0.57 -8.31 3.61
N LEU A 28 -0.88 -7.65 2.49
CA LEU A 28 -0.18 -7.87 1.22
C LEU A 28 1.27 -7.40 1.31
N GLY A 29 2.18 -8.27 0.87
CA GLY A 29 3.60 -7.96 0.76
C GLY A 29 4.04 -7.46 -0.61
N PRO A 30 5.33 -7.14 -0.74
CA PRO A 30 6.31 -7.03 0.35
C PRO A 30 6.14 -5.71 1.12
N GLU A 31 7.12 -5.38 1.96
CA GLU A 31 7.25 -4.04 2.57
C GLU A 31 7.36 -2.94 1.50
N GLY A 32 7.13 -1.69 1.89
CA GLY A 32 7.19 -0.54 0.96
C GLY A 32 5.98 -0.39 0.02
N THR A 33 4.88 -1.10 0.27
CA THR A 33 3.61 -0.92 -0.46
C THR A 33 2.71 0.12 0.22
N TRP A 34 1.68 0.63 -0.48
CA TRP A 34 0.67 1.49 0.16
C TRP A 34 -0.13 0.77 1.25
N THR A 35 -0.33 -0.56 1.14
CA THR A 35 -0.94 -1.35 2.22
C THR A 35 -0.03 -1.40 3.45
N HIS A 36 1.29 -1.53 3.27
CA HIS A 36 2.23 -1.40 4.38
C HIS A 36 2.17 0.00 5.00
N GLN A 37 2.08 1.05 4.17
CA GLN A 37 1.94 2.42 4.63
C GLN A 37 0.65 2.66 5.43
N ALA A 38 -0.47 2.12 4.97
CA ALA A 38 -1.73 2.15 5.71
C ALA A 38 -1.62 1.44 7.07
N ALA A 39 -0.91 0.31 7.14
CA ALA A 39 -0.66 -0.36 8.42
C ALA A 39 0.16 0.51 9.39
N LEU A 40 1.22 1.17 8.92
CA LEU A 40 2.05 2.03 9.77
C LEU A 40 1.29 3.27 10.28
N GLU A 41 0.31 3.75 9.53
CA GLU A 41 -0.52 4.89 9.95
C GLU A 41 -1.65 4.50 10.90
N LEU A 42 -2.24 3.31 10.71
CA LEU A 42 -3.24 2.76 11.63
C LEU A 42 -2.62 2.27 12.94
N TRP A 43 -1.35 1.88 12.93
CA TRP A 43 -0.61 1.44 14.11
C TRP A 43 0.74 2.17 14.19
N PRO A 44 0.75 3.45 14.61
CA PRO A 44 1.98 4.21 14.71
C PRO A 44 2.97 3.59 15.70
N GLY A 45 4.25 3.54 15.32
CA GLY A 45 5.32 2.93 16.13
C GLY A 45 5.46 1.43 15.88
N THR A 46 5.57 0.63 16.96
CA THR A 46 5.77 -0.83 16.89
C THR A 46 4.66 -1.60 17.63
N SER A 47 3.44 -1.06 17.66
CA SER A 47 2.32 -1.66 18.41
C SER A 47 1.76 -2.92 17.76
N VAL A 48 1.98 -3.09 16.46
CA VAL A 48 1.54 -4.24 15.66
C VAL A 48 2.71 -4.88 14.92
N ARG A 49 2.68 -6.22 14.80
CA ARG A 49 3.57 -6.99 13.93
C ARG A 49 2.88 -7.25 12.60
N CYS A 50 3.40 -6.63 11.54
CA CYS A 50 3.01 -6.88 10.16
C CYS A 50 3.55 -8.25 9.70
N LEU A 51 2.66 -9.11 9.19
CA LEU A 51 2.97 -10.40 8.57
C LEU A 51 2.54 -10.37 7.10
N PHE A 52 3.51 -10.25 6.21
CA PHE A 52 3.28 -10.26 4.78
C PHE A 52 3.00 -11.68 4.30
N MET A 53 1.84 -11.89 3.66
CA MET A 53 1.45 -13.19 3.15
C MET A 53 0.51 -13.09 1.94
N PRO A 54 0.41 -14.16 1.13
CA PRO A 54 -0.59 -14.25 0.08
C PRO A 54 -2.00 -14.19 0.64
N VAL A 55 -2.92 -13.56 -0.11
CA VAL A 55 -4.33 -13.40 0.29
C VAL A 55 -5.01 -14.74 0.56
N ALA A 56 -4.67 -15.78 -0.20
CA ALA A 56 -5.20 -17.12 -0.05
C ALA A 56 -4.88 -17.76 1.32
N GLU A 57 -3.86 -17.29 2.03
CA GLU A 57 -3.46 -17.81 3.34
C GLU A 57 -4.10 -17.04 4.51
N MET A 58 -4.63 -15.85 4.26
CA MET A 58 -5.11 -14.93 5.31
C MET A 58 -6.32 -15.48 6.08
N LEU A 59 -7.25 -16.15 5.40
CA LEU A 59 -8.39 -16.79 6.06
C LEU A 59 -7.94 -17.87 7.05
N ALA A 60 -7.10 -18.79 6.59
CA ALA A 60 -6.57 -19.86 7.43
C ALA A 60 -5.78 -19.27 8.63
N ALA A 61 -5.02 -18.19 8.41
CA ALA A 61 -4.29 -17.50 9.46
C ALA A 61 -5.21 -16.89 10.54
N LEU A 62 -6.37 -16.34 10.15
CA LEU A 62 -7.38 -15.83 11.09
C LEU A 62 -8.09 -16.96 11.85
N GLU A 63 -8.46 -18.03 11.16
CA GLU A 63 -9.13 -19.20 11.76
C GLU A 63 -8.22 -19.89 12.78
N GLN A 64 -6.93 -20.03 12.47
CA GLN A 64 -5.92 -20.63 13.36
C GLN A 64 -5.41 -19.66 14.44
N ARG A 65 -5.94 -18.43 14.51
CA ARG A 65 -5.46 -17.36 15.41
C ARG A 65 -3.95 -17.06 15.25
N ALA A 66 -3.39 -17.35 14.08
CA ALA A 66 -2.02 -16.98 13.72
C ALA A 66 -1.89 -15.46 13.57
N VAL A 67 -2.96 -14.78 13.13
CA VAL A 67 -3.11 -13.32 13.13
C VAL A 67 -4.40 -12.91 13.82
N ASP A 68 -4.46 -11.63 14.24
CA ASP A 68 -5.60 -11.07 14.94
C ASP A 68 -6.54 -10.32 13.96
N ALA A 69 -5.95 -9.76 12.89
CA ALA A 69 -6.66 -9.05 11.84
C ALA A 69 -5.94 -9.16 10.49
N VAL A 70 -6.67 -8.81 9.43
CA VAL A 70 -6.23 -8.70 8.04
C VAL A 70 -6.47 -7.27 7.56
N LEU A 71 -5.50 -6.68 6.85
CA LEU A 71 -5.62 -5.39 6.18
C LEU A 71 -5.51 -5.59 4.66
N LEU A 72 -6.57 -5.26 3.93
CA LEU A 72 -6.61 -5.34 2.46
C LEU A 72 -7.21 -4.07 1.86
N PRO A 73 -6.72 -3.61 0.69
CA PRO A 73 -7.34 -2.50 -0.02
C PRO A 73 -8.68 -2.98 -0.57
N ALA A 74 -9.79 -2.46 -0.06
CA ALA A 74 -11.14 -2.90 -0.40
C ALA A 74 -11.63 -2.20 -1.67
N ARG A 75 -11.44 -0.87 -1.75
CA ARG A 75 -11.98 -0.04 -2.83
C ARG A 75 -11.02 1.08 -3.23
N THR A 76 -11.16 1.59 -4.44
CA THR A 76 -10.50 2.82 -4.90
C THR A 76 -11.47 3.72 -5.66
N THR A 77 -11.20 5.03 -5.69
CA THR A 77 -11.97 5.98 -6.51
C THR A 77 -11.81 5.73 -8.02
N ILE A 78 -10.78 4.98 -8.42
CA ILE A 78 -10.43 4.66 -9.81
C ILE A 78 -11.16 3.42 -10.31
N VAL A 79 -10.99 2.28 -9.64
CA VAL A 79 -11.53 0.98 -10.09
C VAL A 79 -12.80 0.54 -9.37
N GLY A 80 -13.19 1.22 -8.28
CA GLY A 80 -14.23 0.74 -7.39
C GLY A 80 -13.69 -0.40 -6.52
N ASP A 81 -14.41 -1.52 -6.42
CA ASP A 81 -13.96 -2.70 -5.68
C ASP A 81 -12.66 -3.25 -6.26
N THR A 82 -11.68 -3.49 -5.39
CA THR A 82 -10.44 -4.15 -5.80
C THR A 82 -10.67 -5.66 -5.99
N PRO A 83 -9.72 -6.38 -6.62
CA PRO A 83 -9.75 -7.84 -6.68
C PRO A 83 -9.77 -8.54 -5.32
N TYR A 84 -9.53 -7.82 -4.21
CA TYR A 84 -9.48 -8.37 -2.86
C TYR A 84 -10.83 -8.30 -2.13
N MET A 85 -11.82 -7.58 -2.68
CA MET A 85 -13.16 -7.48 -2.11
C MET A 85 -13.83 -8.85 -1.86
N PRO A 86 -13.78 -9.85 -2.79
CA PRO A 86 -14.37 -11.16 -2.54
C PRO A 86 -13.78 -11.88 -1.32
N VAL A 87 -12.48 -11.70 -1.05
CA VAL A 87 -11.83 -12.31 0.12
C VAL A 87 -12.28 -11.62 1.39
N LEU A 88 -12.37 -10.29 1.40
CA LEU A 88 -12.93 -9.55 2.54
C LEU A 88 -14.36 -10.00 2.84
N GLN A 89 -15.19 -10.19 1.81
CA GLN A 89 -16.56 -10.70 1.97
C GLN A 89 -16.56 -12.12 2.54
N GLU A 90 -15.68 -13.01 2.07
CA GLU A 90 -15.56 -14.35 2.61
C GLU A 90 -15.14 -14.35 4.10
N LEU A 91 -14.16 -13.51 4.47
CA LEU A 91 -13.72 -13.38 5.87
C LEU A 91 -14.88 -12.99 6.79
N LEU A 92 -15.75 -12.08 6.34
CA LEU A 92 -16.90 -11.60 7.09
C LEU A 92 -18.05 -12.63 7.21
N THR A 93 -17.97 -13.77 6.54
CA THR A 93 -18.90 -14.89 6.75
C THR A 93 -18.50 -15.80 7.92
N ARG A 94 -17.32 -15.57 8.53
CA ARG A 94 -16.76 -16.43 9.57
C ARG A 94 -17.19 -15.94 10.96
N ASP A 95 -17.50 -16.89 11.85
CA ASP A 95 -17.92 -16.58 13.21
C ASP A 95 -16.83 -15.83 14.00
N GLY A 96 -17.23 -14.72 14.62
CA GLY A 96 -16.35 -13.85 15.41
C GLY A 96 -15.33 -13.06 14.59
N ILE A 97 -15.53 -12.93 13.27
CA ILE A 97 -14.75 -12.05 12.39
C ILE A 97 -15.63 -10.88 11.97
N GLU A 98 -15.17 -9.66 12.25
CA GLU A 98 -15.92 -8.42 12.02
C GLU A 98 -15.06 -7.36 11.33
N PRO A 99 -15.68 -6.36 10.67
CA PRO A 99 -14.97 -5.17 10.23
C PRO A 99 -14.55 -4.36 11.48
N LEU A 100 -13.25 -4.19 11.67
CA LEU A 100 -12.69 -3.43 12.80
C LEU A 100 -12.48 -1.94 12.44
N ALA A 101 -12.15 -1.65 11.18
CA ALA A 101 -11.93 -0.29 10.70
C ALA A 101 -12.08 -0.21 9.18
N SER A 102 -12.50 0.96 8.70
CA SER A 102 -12.32 1.39 7.31
C SER A 102 -11.42 2.62 7.30
N TYR A 103 -10.34 2.56 6.53
CA TYR A 103 -9.32 3.59 6.46
C TYR A 103 -9.13 4.04 5.01
N ALA A 104 -9.46 5.27 4.70
CA ALA A 104 -9.37 5.84 3.36
C ALA A 104 -8.22 6.82 3.27
N ARG A 105 -7.38 6.68 2.25
CA ARG A 105 -6.22 7.55 2.07
C ARG A 105 -5.97 7.86 0.60
N MET A 106 -5.71 9.13 0.35
CA MET A 106 -5.19 9.59 -0.94
C MET A 106 -3.77 9.08 -1.15
N LEU A 107 -3.57 8.37 -2.26
CA LEU A 107 -2.28 7.89 -2.68
C LEU A 107 -1.46 9.04 -3.28
N GLY A 108 -0.17 9.05 -2.97
CA GLY A 108 0.81 9.89 -3.64
C GLY A 108 1.88 9.03 -4.31
N TYR A 109 2.30 9.43 -5.50
CA TYR A 109 3.40 8.79 -6.22
C TYR A 109 4.70 9.55 -6.05
N CYS A 110 5.76 8.83 -5.68
CA CYS A 110 7.13 9.31 -5.69
C CYS A 110 7.92 8.56 -6.75
N LEU A 111 8.76 9.28 -7.49
CA LEU A 111 9.82 8.70 -8.30
C LEU A 111 11.07 8.59 -7.44
N LEU A 112 11.44 7.36 -7.08
CA LEU A 112 12.49 7.05 -6.12
C LEU A 112 13.70 6.47 -6.85
N ALA A 113 14.91 6.95 -6.56
CA ALA A 113 16.14 6.47 -7.17
C ALA A 113 17.22 6.22 -6.11
N LYS A 114 18.24 5.45 -6.47
CA LYS A 114 19.34 5.09 -5.55
C LYS A 114 20.14 6.30 -5.05
N SER A 115 20.24 7.34 -5.88
CA SER A 115 20.90 8.60 -5.55
C SER A 115 20.26 9.74 -6.32
N ALA A 116 20.47 10.97 -5.86
CA ALA A 116 19.97 12.15 -6.55
C ALA A 116 20.63 12.23 -7.95
N MET A 117 19.80 12.39 -8.98
CA MET A 117 20.25 12.55 -10.34
C MET A 117 19.29 13.45 -11.13
N PRO A 118 19.77 14.11 -12.21
CA PRO A 118 18.89 14.77 -13.16
C PRO A 118 17.82 13.82 -13.70
N LEU A 119 16.58 14.29 -13.85
CA LEU A 119 15.48 13.47 -14.37
C LEU A 119 15.78 12.86 -15.74
N GLN A 120 16.46 13.61 -16.60
CA GLN A 120 16.88 13.16 -17.93
C GLN A 120 17.83 11.95 -17.91
N ASP A 121 18.47 11.66 -16.78
CA ASP A 121 19.38 10.53 -16.61
C ASP A 121 18.63 9.24 -16.18
N VAL A 122 17.32 9.34 -15.87
CA VAL A 122 16.47 8.17 -15.60
C VAL A 122 16.26 7.40 -16.91
N GLN A 123 16.76 6.17 -16.97
CA GLN A 123 16.64 5.30 -18.15
C GLN A 123 15.54 4.25 -18.01
N ARG A 124 15.21 3.86 -16.77
CA ARG A 124 14.22 2.82 -16.48
C ARG A 124 13.32 3.24 -15.33
N VAL A 125 12.01 3.07 -15.50
CA VAL A 125 11.01 3.30 -14.45
C VAL A 125 10.34 1.96 -14.13
N LEU A 126 10.56 1.47 -12.92
CA LEU A 126 10.00 0.21 -12.41
C LEU A 126 8.74 0.51 -11.59
N ALA A 127 7.63 -0.15 -11.90
CA ALA A 127 6.43 -0.05 -11.06
C ALA A 127 5.41 -1.15 -11.35
N HIS A 128 4.38 -1.24 -10.52
CA HIS A 128 3.20 -2.04 -10.83
C HIS A 128 2.48 -1.53 -12.10
N PRO A 129 1.91 -2.39 -12.98
CA PRO A 129 1.25 -1.97 -14.21
C PRO A 129 0.19 -0.87 -14.00
N VAL A 130 -0.59 -0.94 -12.92
CA VAL A 130 -1.58 0.09 -12.56
C VAL A 130 -0.90 1.44 -12.31
N ALA A 131 0.21 1.47 -11.57
CA ALA A 131 0.95 2.69 -11.29
C ALA A 131 1.57 3.29 -12.57
N LEU A 132 2.08 2.45 -13.47
CA LEU A 132 2.61 2.90 -14.77
C LEU A 132 1.51 3.50 -15.66
N ALA A 133 0.31 2.91 -15.64
CA ALA A 133 -0.83 3.42 -16.39
C ALA A 133 -1.35 4.75 -15.83
N GLU A 134 -1.45 4.88 -14.51
CA GLU A 134 -1.88 6.12 -13.85
C GLU A 134 -0.87 7.25 -14.01
N ALA A 135 0.43 6.97 -13.91
CA ALA A 135 1.49 7.96 -14.09
C ALA A 135 1.86 8.21 -15.57
N ALA A 136 1.21 7.52 -16.53
CA ALA A 136 1.58 7.59 -17.94
C ALA A 136 1.65 9.02 -18.50
N PRO A 137 0.67 9.92 -18.26
CA PRO A 137 0.73 11.29 -18.77
C PRO A 137 1.97 12.06 -18.29
N TRP A 138 2.27 11.94 -16.99
CA TRP A 138 3.45 12.57 -16.40
C TRP A 138 4.75 11.95 -16.93
N LEU A 139 4.80 10.63 -17.07
CA LEU A 139 5.94 9.90 -17.63
C LEU A 139 6.19 10.27 -19.09
N ASP A 140 5.14 10.38 -19.91
CA ASP A 140 5.23 10.79 -21.31
C ASP A 140 5.78 12.23 -21.43
N LEU A 141 5.39 13.12 -20.52
CA LEU A 141 5.84 14.51 -20.53
C LEU A 141 7.27 14.68 -19.98
N ARG A 142 7.61 13.98 -18.90
CA ARG A 142 8.83 14.24 -18.11
C ARG A 142 9.96 13.25 -18.36
N LEU A 143 9.63 12.02 -18.74
CA LEU A 143 10.56 10.92 -18.97
C LEU A 143 10.22 10.16 -20.28
N PRO A 144 10.06 10.84 -21.44
CA PRO A 144 9.58 10.22 -22.67
C PRO A 144 10.47 9.08 -23.20
N ASN A 145 11.75 9.08 -22.82
CA ASN A 145 12.74 8.09 -23.27
C ASN A 145 12.99 6.97 -22.26
N ALA A 146 12.40 7.04 -21.06
CA ALA A 146 12.62 6.01 -20.04
C ALA A 146 11.81 4.75 -20.35
N LEU A 147 12.47 3.59 -20.28
CA LEU A 147 11.81 2.30 -20.42
C LEU A 147 10.92 2.04 -19.19
N ARG A 148 9.65 1.70 -19.43
CA ARG A 148 8.73 1.27 -18.37
C ARG A 148 8.86 -0.23 -18.15
N VAL A 149 9.16 -0.62 -16.92
CA VAL A 149 9.39 -2.02 -16.54
C VAL A 149 8.35 -2.40 -15.50
N GLU A 150 7.55 -3.42 -15.81
CA GLU A 150 6.51 -3.91 -14.92
C GLU A 150 7.10 -4.73 -13.77
N CYS A 151 6.57 -4.49 -12.57
CA CYS A 151 6.85 -5.25 -11.35
C CYS A 151 5.53 -5.69 -10.70
N GLN A 152 5.58 -6.66 -9.80
CA GLN A 152 4.43 -7.19 -9.07
C GLN A 152 3.93 -6.23 -7.97
N SER A 153 4.77 -5.31 -7.50
CA SER A 153 4.38 -4.34 -6.47
C SER A 153 5.31 -3.11 -6.44
N ALA A 154 4.88 -2.05 -5.74
CA ALA A 154 5.73 -0.88 -5.49
C ALA A 154 6.94 -1.22 -4.60
N GLY A 155 6.76 -2.11 -3.62
CA GLY A 155 7.84 -2.58 -2.76
C GLY A 155 8.91 -3.35 -3.52
N GLU A 156 8.49 -4.29 -4.39
CA GLU A 156 9.41 -5.02 -5.27
C GLU A 156 10.15 -4.07 -6.22
N ALA A 157 9.45 -3.11 -6.83
CA ALA A 157 10.07 -2.13 -7.71
C ALA A 157 11.17 -1.32 -7.00
N ALA A 158 10.89 -0.85 -5.78
CA ALA A 158 11.87 -0.12 -4.97
C ALA A 158 13.06 -1.01 -4.57
N GLN A 159 12.80 -2.25 -4.15
CA GLN A 159 13.84 -3.22 -3.82
C GLN A 159 14.77 -3.49 -5.03
N LEU A 160 14.22 -3.68 -6.23
CA LEU A 160 14.98 -3.91 -7.45
C LEU A 160 15.84 -2.69 -7.82
N VAL A 161 15.31 -1.47 -7.67
CA VAL A 161 16.08 -0.24 -7.91
C VAL A 161 17.23 -0.09 -6.91
N ALA A 162 16.99 -0.37 -5.63
CA ALA A 162 18.04 -0.32 -4.60
C ALA A 162 19.19 -1.30 -4.90
N GLN A 163 18.85 -2.49 -5.41
CA GLN A 163 19.80 -3.54 -5.77
C GLN A 163 20.47 -3.31 -7.14
N SER A 164 19.96 -2.39 -7.97
CA SER A 164 20.52 -2.13 -9.29
C SER A 164 21.95 -1.57 -9.22
N LEU A 165 22.78 -1.99 -10.19
CA LEU A 165 24.16 -1.54 -10.36
C LEU A 165 24.28 -0.32 -11.29
N ASP A 166 23.31 -0.12 -12.20
CA ASP A 166 23.40 0.92 -13.24
C ASP A 166 23.12 2.34 -12.74
N GLY A 167 22.52 2.49 -11.55
CA GLY A 167 22.23 3.78 -10.91
C GLY A 167 21.21 4.68 -11.64
N SER A 168 20.83 4.33 -12.87
CA SER A 168 19.94 5.10 -13.75
C SER A 168 18.47 4.63 -13.70
N SER A 169 18.17 3.67 -12.83
CA SER A 169 16.81 3.17 -12.61
C SER A 169 16.11 3.94 -11.50
N ALA A 170 14.81 4.17 -11.66
CA ALA A 170 13.95 4.70 -10.63
C ALA A 170 12.69 3.85 -10.48
N SER A 171 12.07 3.86 -9.31
CA SER A 171 10.80 3.18 -9.04
C SER A 171 9.68 4.18 -8.79
N LEU A 172 8.46 3.86 -9.22
CA LEU A 172 7.27 4.60 -8.79
C LEU A 172 6.58 3.88 -7.63
N GLY A 173 6.35 4.60 -6.54
CA GLY A 173 5.74 4.03 -5.34
C GLY A 173 5.48 5.06 -4.24
N PRO A 174 5.04 4.61 -3.05
CA PRO A 174 4.92 5.48 -1.89
C PRO A 174 6.29 5.95 -1.39
N ALA A 175 6.33 7.11 -0.74
CA ALA A 175 7.55 7.63 -0.10
C ALA A 175 8.18 6.62 0.88
N LEU A 176 7.34 5.83 1.56
CA LEU A 176 7.74 4.76 2.47
C LEU A 176 8.72 3.77 1.82
N ALA A 177 8.54 3.44 0.54
CA ALA A 177 9.43 2.51 -0.15
C ALA A 177 10.86 3.06 -0.24
N GLY A 178 11.01 4.38 -0.37
CA GLY A 178 12.31 5.03 -0.37
C GLY A 178 12.98 5.00 0.99
N GLU A 179 12.22 5.27 2.05
CA GLU A 179 12.71 5.18 3.44
C GLU A 179 13.22 3.78 3.79
N LEU A 180 12.47 2.73 3.41
CA LEU A 180 12.82 1.34 3.73
C LEU A 180 14.02 0.83 2.93
N HIS A 181 14.15 1.23 1.67
CA HIS A 181 15.21 0.72 0.77
C HIS A 181 16.39 1.68 0.59
N GLY A 182 16.44 2.80 1.32
CA GLY A 182 17.50 3.80 1.21
C GLY A 182 17.53 4.53 -0.13
N LEU A 183 16.37 4.69 -0.77
CA LEU A 183 16.22 5.47 -2.01
C LEU A 183 15.87 6.92 -1.69
N VAL A 184 16.26 7.83 -2.58
CA VAL A 184 15.92 9.24 -2.50
C VAL A 184 14.82 9.60 -3.49
N PRO A 185 13.86 10.47 -3.11
CA PRO A 185 12.87 10.97 -4.05
C PRO A 185 13.51 11.96 -5.02
N LEU A 186 13.38 11.68 -6.32
CA LEU A 186 13.68 12.64 -7.39
C LEU A 186 12.51 13.59 -7.60
N VAL A 187 11.29 13.06 -7.52
CA VAL A 187 10.04 13.82 -7.63
C VAL A 187 9.02 13.19 -6.67
N THR A 188 8.25 14.05 -6.02
CA THR A 188 7.09 13.67 -5.21
C THR A 188 5.84 14.28 -5.82
N GLY A 189 4.69 13.64 -5.62
CA GLY A 189 3.42 14.21 -6.06
C GLY A 189 3.17 14.07 -7.55
N ILE A 190 3.47 12.89 -8.12
CA ILE A 190 3.33 12.60 -9.57
C ILE A 190 1.86 12.36 -9.98
N GLU A 191 0.93 12.40 -9.04
CA GLU A 191 -0.50 12.34 -9.32
C GLU A 191 -0.98 13.50 -10.22
N GLU A 192 -1.29 13.19 -11.48
CA GLU A 192 -2.00 14.09 -12.38
C GLU A 192 -3.49 13.71 -12.43
N GLY A 193 -4.34 14.55 -11.84
CA GLY A 193 -5.80 14.39 -11.88
C GLY A 193 -6.42 13.81 -10.60
N ARG A 194 -7.59 13.18 -10.76
CA ARG A 194 -8.56 12.76 -9.71
C ARG A 194 -7.89 12.27 -8.42
N HIS A 195 -8.45 12.66 -7.27
CA HIS A 195 -8.06 12.15 -5.95
C HIS A 195 -8.08 10.61 -5.95
N ASN A 196 -6.91 9.98 -6.14
CA ASN A 196 -6.76 8.52 -6.07
C ASN A 196 -6.80 8.13 -4.60
N VAL A 197 -8.01 7.88 -4.10
CA VAL A 197 -8.23 7.47 -2.72
C VAL A 197 -8.46 5.98 -2.74
N THR A 198 -7.65 5.27 -1.97
CA THR A 198 -7.86 3.85 -1.67
C THR A 198 -8.45 3.75 -0.27
N GLU A 199 -9.48 2.91 -0.13
CA GLU A 199 -10.06 2.53 1.15
C GLU A 199 -9.59 1.12 1.48
N TRP A 200 -8.93 0.97 2.63
CA TRP A 200 -8.55 -0.31 3.21
C TRP A 200 -9.54 -0.70 4.30
N TRP A 201 -9.84 -1.99 4.37
CA TRP A 201 -10.60 -2.55 5.47
C TRP A 201 -9.67 -3.34 6.37
N VAL A 202 -9.84 -3.14 7.67
CA VAL A 202 -9.30 -4.02 8.70
C VAL A 202 -10.41 -4.97 9.11
N VAL A 203 -10.19 -6.27 8.93
CA VAL A 203 -11.15 -7.33 9.27
C VAL A 203 -10.48 -8.29 10.24
N GLY A 204 -11.12 -8.60 11.37
CA GLY A 204 -10.50 -9.42 12.40
C GLY A 204 -11.40 -9.65 13.59
N ARG A 205 -10.80 -10.12 14.70
CA ARG A 205 -11.54 -10.38 15.93
C ARG A 205 -11.72 -9.11 16.75
N THR A 206 -12.88 -8.99 17.40
CA THR A 206 -13.13 -7.90 18.34
C THR A 206 -12.25 -8.03 19.59
N ALA A 207 -12.09 -6.96 20.36
CA ALA A 207 -11.33 -6.99 21.60
C ALA A 207 -11.87 -8.00 22.63
N ALA A 208 -13.19 -8.28 22.60
CA ALA A 208 -13.82 -9.25 23.48
C ALA A 208 -13.39 -10.70 23.17
N ASP A 209 -13.08 -11.00 21.91
CA ASP A 209 -12.71 -12.33 21.43
C ASP A 209 -11.18 -12.52 21.30
N ALA A 210 -10.40 -11.50 21.64
CA ALA A 210 -8.93 -11.49 21.52
C ALA A 210 -8.19 -12.26 22.65
N HIS A 211 -8.92 -12.97 23.51
CA HIS A 211 -8.39 -13.74 24.65
C HIS A 211 -8.40 -15.27 24.39
#